data_AF-A0A2K3MAY9-F1
#
_entry.id   AF-A0A2K3MAY9-F1
#
_cell.length_a   1.000
_cell.length_b   1.000
_cell.length_c   1.000
_cell.angle_alpha   90.00
_cell.angle_beta   90.00
_cell.angle_gamma   90.00
#
_symmetry.space_group_name_H-M   'P 1'
#
loop_
_entity.id
_entity.type
_entity.pdbx_description
1 polymer ?
#
loop_
_entity_poly.entity_id
_entity_poly.type
_entity_poly.pdbx_seq_one_letter_code
_entity_poly.pdbx_strand_id
1 'polypeptide(L)'
;GPPKYTMRVASKQAYICRDCGYIYNDKTPFDKLPDKYFCPVCGAPKRRFKPYATDVNKKANETDVRKARKAELQRDEAVGKALPIAVAVGVVALAGLYFYLNNTF
;
A
#
# COMPACT_ATOMS: atom_id res chain seq x y z
N GLY A 1 -10.89 37.36 -3.88
CA GLY A 1 -12.02 36.53 -4.34
C GLY A 1 -11.91 35.15 -3.74
N PRO A 2 -13.01 34.46 -3.41
CA PRO A 2 -12.96 33.12 -2.82
C PRO A 2 -12.41 32.10 -3.83
N PRO A 3 -11.70 31.04 -3.39
CA PRO A 3 -11.18 30.04 -4.31
C PRO A 3 -12.34 29.27 -4.96
N LYS A 4 -12.33 29.21 -6.29
CA LYS A 4 -13.28 28.42 -7.09
C LYS A 4 -12.96 26.93 -6.88
N TYR A 5 -13.62 26.30 -5.91
CA TYR A 5 -13.68 24.85 -5.83
C TYR A 5 -14.50 24.35 -7.02
N THR A 6 -13.80 24.00 -8.11
CA THR A 6 -14.41 23.27 -9.22
C THR A 6 -14.84 21.90 -8.69
N MET A 7 -16.11 21.57 -8.93
CA MET A 7 -16.72 20.32 -8.47
C MET A 7 -15.86 19.13 -8.89
N ARG A 8 -15.47 18.31 -7.91
CA ARG A 8 -14.81 17.03 -8.14
C ARG A 8 -15.78 16.15 -8.91
N VAL A 9 -15.57 16.00 -10.22
CA VAL A 9 -16.16 14.89 -10.99
C VAL A 9 -15.91 13.63 -10.19
N ALA A 10 -16.97 12.87 -9.86
CA ALA A 10 -16.90 11.64 -9.09
C ALA A 10 -15.63 10.88 -9.48
N SER A 11 -14.66 10.86 -8.56
CA SER A 11 -13.29 10.50 -8.89
C SER A 11 -13.29 9.08 -9.39
N LYS A 12 -13.00 8.92 -10.67
CA LYS A 12 -12.71 7.62 -11.27
C LYS A 12 -11.71 6.91 -10.36
N GLN A 13 -12.04 5.71 -9.89
CA GLN A 13 -11.25 4.99 -8.90
C GLN A 13 -9.78 4.94 -9.33
N ALA A 14 -8.90 5.56 -8.55
CA ALA A 14 -7.47 5.52 -8.78
C ALA A 14 -6.91 4.19 -8.26
N TYR A 15 -5.77 3.78 -8.81
CA TYR A 15 -5.10 2.53 -8.42
C TYR A 15 -3.61 2.76 -8.17
N ILE A 16 -3.09 2.18 -7.09
CA ILE A 16 -1.67 2.27 -6.71
C ILE A 16 -0.93 0.98 -7.04
N CYS A 17 0.21 1.09 -7.71
CA CYS A 17 1.15 -0.01 -7.88
C CYS A 17 1.88 -0.30 -6.55
N ARG A 18 1.72 -1.50 -5.98
CA ARG A 18 2.36 -1.86 -4.70
C ARG A 18 3.88 -2.05 -4.76
N ASP A 19 4.47 -2.13 -5.95
CA ASP A 19 5.93 -2.32 -6.11
C ASP A 19 6.72 -1.01 -6.13
N CYS A 20 6.12 0.07 -6.66
CA CYS A 20 6.84 1.32 -6.85
C CYS A 20 6.05 2.58 -6.49
N GLY A 21 4.81 2.43 -6.02
CA GLY A 21 3.94 3.53 -5.64
C GLY A 21 3.45 4.39 -6.80
N TYR A 22 3.46 3.93 -8.07
CA TYR A 22 2.83 4.68 -9.17
C TYR A 22 1.31 4.72 -9.02
N ILE A 23 0.68 5.87 -9.24
CA ILE A 23 -0.77 6.05 -9.22
C ILE A 23 -1.30 6.10 -10.65
N TYR A 24 -2.15 5.13 -10.97
CA TYR A 24 -2.97 5.15 -12.17
C TYR A 24 -4.23 5.98 -11.94
N ASN A 25 -4.40 7.02 -12.76
CA ASN A 25 -5.57 7.90 -12.76
C ASN A 25 -5.87 8.42 -14.17
N ASP A 26 -5.81 7.54 -15.17
CA ASP A 26 -6.01 7.91 -16.57
C ASP A 26 -7.49 7.90 -16.95
N LYS A 27 -7.81 8.25 -18.21
CA LYS A 27 -9.19 8.25 -18.74
C LYS A 27 -9.79 6.86 -18.88
N THR A 28 -9.00 5.85 -19.25
CA THR A 28 -9.46 4.46 -19.36
C THR A 28 -9.70 3.87 -17.96
N PRO A 29 -10.87 3.29 -17.64
CA PRO A 29 -11.05 2.63 -16.34
C PRO A 29 -10.02 1.51 -16.14
N PHE A 30 -9.50 1.37 -14.92
CA PHE A 30 -8.44 0.39 -14.63
C PHE A 30 -8.88 -1.04 -14.97
N ASP A 31 -10.14 -1.38 -14.69
CA ASP A 31 -10.69 -2.71 -14.95
C ASP A 31 -10.75 -3.02 -16.45
N LYS A 32 -10.90 -1.99 -17.29
CA LYS A 32 -10.90 -2.08 -18.76
C LYS A 32 -9.51 -2.13 -19.38
N LEU A 33 -8.44 -2.04 -18.59
CA LEU A 33 -7.08 -2.24 -19.10
C LEU A 33 -6.88 -3.70 -19.53
N PRO A 34 -6.09 -3.97 -20.58
CA PRO A 34 -5.74 -5.32 -20.96
C PRO A 34 -4.97 -6.04 -19.84
N ASP A 35 -5.04 -7.37 -19.79
CA ASP A 35 -4.33 -8.16 -18.77
C ASP A 35 -2.80 -8.04 -18.87
N LYS A 36 -2.31 -7.76 -20.08
CA LYS A 36 -0.90 -7.46 -20.36
C LYS A 36 -0.49 -6.04 -19.97
N TYR A 37 -1.31 -5.32 -19.21
CA TYR A 37 -0.92 -4.02 -18.67
C TYR A 37 0.18 -4.19 -17.61
N PHE A 38 1.26 -3.44 -17.78
CA PHE A 38 2.37 -3.36 -16.84
C PHE A 38 2.50 -1.92 -16.33
N CYS A 39 2.93 -1.78 -15.07
CA CYS A 39 3.24 -0.49 -14.51
C CYS A 39 4.33 0.18 -15.36
N PRO A 40 4.10 1.40 -15.87
CA PRO A 40 5.05 2.08 -16.78
C PRO A 40 6.36 2.47 -16.09
N VAL A 41 6.44 2.31 -14.77
CA VAL A 41 7.56 2.77 -13.97
C VAL A 41 8.46 1.62 -13.51
N CYS A 42 7.90 0.46 -13.20
CA CYS A 42 8.65 -0.67 -12.64
C CYS A 42 8.37 -2.01 -13.34
N GLY A 43 7.48 -2.06 -14.33
CA GLY A 43 7.14 -3.30 -15.02
C GLY A 43 6.31 -4.30 -14.21
N ALA A 44 5.75 -3.89 -13.06
CA ALA A 44 4.87 -4.76 -12.28
C ALA A 44 3.57 -5.08 -13.04
N PRO A 45 3.06 -6.32 -13.01
CA PRO A 45 1.82 -6.68 -13.72
C PRO A 45 0.58 -6.04 -13.09
N LYS A 46 -0.50 -5.89 -13.87
CA LYS A 46 -1.81 -5.32 -13.44
C LYS A 46 -2.30 -5.82 -12.08
N ARG A 47 -2.11 -7.11 -11.78
CA ARG A 47 -2.50 -7.73 -10.48
C ARG A 47 -1.83 -7.13 -9.24
N ARG A 48 -0.70 -6.42 -9.39
CA ARG A 48 0.02 -5.76 -8.29
C ARG A 48 -0.56 -4.40 -7.92
N PHE A 49 -1.52 -3.90 -8.69
CA PHE A 49 -2.24 -2.68 -8.36
C PHE A 49 -3.35 -2.94 -7.34
N LYS A 50 -3.64 -1.94 -6.52
CA LYS A 50 -4.76 -1.93 -5.57
C LYS A 50 -5.55 -0.63 -5.64
N PRO A 51 -6.84 -0.64 -5.31
CA PRO A 51 -7.62 0.60 -5.21
C PRO A 51 -6.93 1.60 -4.30
N TYR A 52 -6.90 2.86 -4.73
CA TYR A 52 -6.29 3.98 -4.04
C TYR A 52 -7.35 5.05 -3.80
N ALA A 53 -7.73 5.25 -2.54
CA ALA A 53 -8.86 6.08 -2.16
C ALA A 53 -8.49 7.55 -1.90
N THR A 54 -7.20 7.88 -1.79
CA THR A 54 -6.80 9.26 -1.49
C THR A 54 -7.00 10.16 -2.71
N ASP A 55 -7.10 11.47 -2.47
CA ASP A 55 -7.12 12.44 -3.56
C ASP A 55 -5.82 12.36 -4.37
N VAL A 56 -5.98 12.37 -5.69
CA VAL A 56 -4.86 12.31 -6.63
C VAL A 56 -4.71 13.69 -7.26
N ASN A 57 -3.63 14.38 -6.94
CA ASN A 57 -3.27 15.64 -7.57
C ASN A 57 -2.33 15.40 -8.77
N LYS A 58 -2.07 16.47 -9.56
CA LYS A 58 -1.23 16.40 -10.77
C LYS A 58 0.22 15.95 -10.49
N LYS A 59 0.71 16.16 -9.27
CA LYS A 59 2.06 15.83 -8.83
C LYS A 59 2.17 14.44 -8.19
N ALA A 60 1.08 13.66 -8.14
CA ALA A 60 1.06 12.37 -7.47
C ALA A 60 2.13 11.39 -7.97
N ASN A 61 2.60 11.53 -9.21
CA ASN A 61 3.63 10.68 -9.80
C ASN A 61 5.01 11.35 -9.94
N GLU A 62 5.23 12.53 -9.34
CA GLU A 62 6.57 13.13 -9.24
C GLU A 62 7.54 12.16 -8.52
N THR A 63 8.82 12.20 -8.90
CA THR A 63 9.79 11.15 -8.55
C THR A 63 10.04 11.08 -7.04
N ASP A 64 10.18 12.22 -6.38
CA ASP A 64 10.34 12.38 -4.94
C ASP A 64 9.10 11.90 -4.18
N VAL A 65 7.90 12.35 -4.59
CA VAL A 65 6.61 11.92 -4.02
C VAL A 65 6.46 10.39 -4.11
N ARG A 66 6.77 9.82 -5.27
CA ARG A 66 6.68 8.38 -5.49
C ARG A 66 7.74 7.59 -4.71
N LYS A 67 8.96 8.11 -4.56
CA LYS A 67 10.01 7.49 -3.74
C LYS A 67 9.60 7.48 -2.26
N ALA A 68 9.06 8.58 -1.74
CA ALA A 68 8.55 8.66 -0.37
C ALA A 68 7.47 7.61 -0.14
N ARG A 69 6.46 7.56 -1.02
CA ARG A 69 5.39 6.55 -0.96
C ARG A 69 5.90 5.12 -1.09
N LYS A 70 6.90 4.87 -1.94
CA LYS A 70 7.53 3.54 -2.03
C LYS A 70 8.19 3.15 -0.70
N ALA A 71 8.87 4.08 -0.04
CA ALA A 71 9.49 3.84 1.26
C ALA A 71 8.43 3.55 2.35
N GLU A 72 7.31 4.28 2.33
CA GLU A 72 6.17 4.01 3.22
C GLU A 72 5.59 2.60 2.97
N LEU A 73 5.29 2.24 1.72
CA LEU A 73 4.79 0.90 1.36
C LEU A 73 5.74 -0.22 1.80
N GLN A 74 7.06 0.00 1.68
CA GLN A 74 8.07 -0.97 2.12
C GLN A 74 8.10 -1.11 3.65
N ARG A 75 7.93 -0.01 4.39
CA ARG A 75 7.81 -0.06 5.85
C ARG A 75 6.55 -0.79 6.28
N ASP A 76 5.41 -0.51 5.65
CA ASP A 76 4.14 -1.18 5.96
C ASP A 76 4.19 -2.68 5.67
N GLU A 77 4.82 -3.08 4.55
CA GLU A 77 5.04 -4.50 4.23
C GLU A 77 5.97 -5.16 5.26
N ALA A 78 7.04 -4.46 5.68
CA ALA A 78 7.95 -4.97 6.70
C ALA A 78 7.24 -5.15 8.05
N VAL A 79 6.43 -4.16 8.47
CA VAL A 79 5.62 -4.24 9.69
C VAL A 79 4.61 -5.38 9.59
N GLY A 80 3.90 -5.50 8.46
CA GLY A 80 2.93 -6.57 8.23
C GLY A 80 3.54 -7.98 8.27
N LYS A 81 4.80 -8.14 7.86
CA LYS A 81 5.54 -9.41 7.99
C LYS A 81 6.07 -9.66 9.40
N ALA A 82 6.56 -8.62 10.07
CA ALA A 82 7.18 -8.75 11.40
C ALA A 82 6.17 -8.93 12.52
N LEU A 83 5.02 -8.26 12.44
CA LEU A 83 3.98 -8.27 13.48
C LEU A 83 3.49 -9.69 13.83
N PRO A 84 3.06 -10.56 12.89
CA PRO A 84 2.61 -11.90 13.24
C PRO A 84 3.72 -12.77 13.84
N ILE A 85 4.97 -12.58 13.40
CA ILE A 85 6.13 -13.30 13.95
C ILE A 85 6.37 -12.85 15.40
N ALA A 86 6.38 -11.54 15.66
CA ALA A 86 6.53 -11.00 17.00
C ALA A 86 5.42 -11.48 17.95
N VAL A 87 4.17 -11.53 17.48
CA VAL A 87 3.04 -12.08 18.24
C VAL A 87 3.28 -13.56 18.58
N ALA A 88 3.67 -14.39 17.60
CA ALA A 88 3.94 -15.80 17.83
C ALA A 88 5.08 -16.02 18.84
N VAL A 89 6.19 -15.29 18.70
CA VAL A 89 7.33 -15.35 19.64
C VAL A 89 6.89 -14.94 21.04
N GLY A 90 6.09 -13.88 21.16
CA GLY A 90 5.52 -13.45 22.43
C GLY A 90 4.67 -14.54 23.09
N VAL A 91 3.81 -15.22 22.33
CA VAL A 91 2.98 -16.32 22.84
C VAL A 91 3.84 -17.49 23.32
N VAL A 92 4.87 -17.90 22.57
CA VAL A 92 5.78 -18.98 22.98
C VAL A 92 6.54 -18.63 24.25
N ALA A 93 7.04 -17.39 24.38
CA ALA A 93 7.73 -16.93 25.58
C ALA A 93 6.82 -16.96 26.81
N LEU A 94 5.57 -16.50 26.67
CA LEU A 94 4.59 -16.55 27.76
C LEU A 94 4.22 -17.98 28.16
N ALA A 95 4.05 -18.89 27.19
CA ALA A 95 3.77 -20.29 27.46
C ALA A 95 4.94 -20.99 28.18
N GLY A 96 6.18 -20.72 27.74
CA GLY A 96 7.38 -21.22 28.39
C GLY A 96 7.52 -20.71 29.83
N LEU A 97 7.26 -19.42 30.06
CA LEU A 97 7.26 -18.84 31.40
C LEU A 97 6.18 -19.46 32.29
N TYR A 98 4.97 -19.67 31.77
CA TYR A 98 3.89 -20.32 32.50
C TYR A 98 4.26 -21.75 32.94
N PHE A 99 4.81 -22.56 32.02
CA PHE A 99 5.25 -23.92 32.32
C PHE A 99 6.39 -23.96 33.34
N TYR A 100 7.34 -23.03 33.25
CA TYR A 100 8.42 -22.91 34.22
C TYR A 100 7.89 -22.63 35.63
N LEU A 101 7.02 -21.62 35.77
CA LEU A 101 6.44 -21.28 37.07
C LEU A 101 5.58 -22.42 37.64
N ASN A 102 4.80 -23.09 36.80
CA ASN A 102 3.92 -24.19 37.23
C ASN A 102 4.65 -25.49 37.59
N ASN A 103 5.91 -25.67 37.17
CA ASN A 103 6.72 -26.83 37.56
C ASN A 103 7.74 -26.52 38.66
N THR A 104 7.95 -25.24 38.98
CA THR A 104 8.92 -24.81 40.00
C THR A 104 8.25 -24.63 41.37
N PHE A 105 6.97 -24.25 41.39
CA PHE A 105 6.12 -24.12 42.57
C PHE A 105 5.01 -25.15 42.52
#